data_AF-A0A970TAQ7-F1
#
_entry.id   AF-A0A970TAQ7-F1
#
_cell.length_a   1.000
_cell.length_b   1.000
_cell.length_c   1.000
_cell.angle_alpha   90.00
_cell.angle_beta   90.00
_cell.angle_gamma   90.00
#
_symmetry.space_group_name_H-M   'P 1'
#
loop_
_entity.id
_entity.type
_entity.pdbx_description
1 polymer ?
#
loop_
_entity_poly.entity_id
_entity_poly.type
_entity_poly.pdbx_seq_one_letter_code
_entity_poly.pdbx_strand_id
1 'polypeptide(L)'
;MGRSEPVDSRSEGIFGSMPRWLIVLIVVTVGSTLLPYTYLAVTTPEGEVYTGITRPNVPDHQTYFAWANQVRDGKLLVHNLNAIEDHPPMLPNISWVLMGLTARVTGIPSVYLYHAMRLLFSIIYLLLVYAIARQISRDDAFLKIAMVIVCFGTGVGFYVLLFDRSFRPAELWIPEMWAYSSMMGQPHFVLALVGMALTVLGVLVGLRRTGWSATSLAFGGSVLMTHVHPFTAFVVL
;
A
#
# COMPACT_ATOMS: atom_id res chain seq x y z
N MET A 1 23.54 37.18 13.73
CA MET A 1 23.89 35.98 12.94
C MET A 1 24.11 34.83 13.90
N GLY A 2 23.03 34.12 14.26
CA GLY A 2 23.14 32.91 15.08
C GLY A 2 23.52 31.74 14.17
N ARG A 3 24.71 31.18 14.36
CA ARG A 3 25.09 29.91 13.73
C ARG A 3 24.17 28.83 14.29
N SER A 4 23.26 28.31 13.48
CA SER A 4 22.54 27.07 13.80
C SER A 4 23.56 25.95 13.89
N GLU A 5 23.72 25.38 15.09
CA GLU A 5 24.59 24.23 15.31
C GLU A 5 24.20 23.08 14.37
N PRO A 6 25.17 22.31 13.85
CA PRO A 6 24.88 21.14 13.05
C PRO A 6 24.18 20.13 13.95
N VAL A 7 22.90 19.92 13.70
CA VAL A 7 22.05 18.94 14.36
C VAL A 7 22.76 17.59 14.35
N ASP A 8 23.18 17.13 15.53
CA ASP A 8 23.81 15.82 15.67
C ASP A 8 22.82 14.74 15.23
N SER A 9 23.09 14.19 14.05
CA SER A 9 22.26 13.19 13.38
C SER A 9 22.68 11.77 13.77
N ARG A 10 23.67 11.60 14.67
CA ARG A 10 24.44 10.35 14.81
C ARG A 10 23.78 9.25 15.65
N SER A 11 22.83 9.56 16.52
CA SER A 11 22.37 8.59 17.54
C SER A 11 20.94 8.06 17.39
N GLU A 12 20.06 8.70 16.60
CA GLU A 12 18.69 8.20 16.45
C GLU A 12 18.53 7.39 15.16
N GLY A 13 18.05 6.14 15.29
CA GLY A 13 17.70 5.29 14.15
C GLY A 13 16.66 5.94 13.24
N ILE A 14 16.56 5.44 12.00
CA ILE A 14 15.71 5.97 10.92
C ILE A 14 14.27 6.29 11.38
N PHE A 15 13.71 5.46 12.26
CA PHE A 15 12.36 5.62 12.79
C PHE A 15 12.29 6.45 14.09
N GLY A 16 13.36 6.49 14.90
CA GLY A 16 13.39 7.05 16.25
C GLY A 16 12.23 6.60 17.14
N SER A 17 11.76 7.48 18.04
CA SER A 17 10.61 7.18 18.90
C SER A 17 9.29 7.29 18.12
N MET A 18 8.38 6.33 18.34
CA MET A 18 7.03 6.38 17.76
C MET A 18 6.09 7.09 18.74
N PRO A 19 5.65 8.31 18.45
CA PRO A 19 4.76 9.02 19.36
C PRO A 19 3.37 8.36 19.36
N ARG A 20 2.69 8.41 20.51
CA ARG A 20 1.34 7.80 20.66
C ARG A 20 0.34 8.33 19.62
N TRP A 21 0.44 9.60 19.25
CA TRP A 21 -0.45 10.20 18.25
C TRP A 21 -0.31 9.54 16.88
N LEU A 22 0.90 9.10 16.51
CA LEU A 22 1.15 8.42 15.23
C LEU A 22 0.49 7.05 15.21
N ILE A 23 0.62 6.30 16.32
CA ILE A 23 -0.02 4.98 16.46
C ILE A 23 -1.54 5.12 16.34
N VAL A 24 -2.14 6.08 17.06
CA VAL A 24 -3.58 6.35 16.98
C VAL A 24 -3.98 6.72 15.55
N LEU A 25 -3.22 7.61 14.89
CA LEU A 25 -3.51 8.01 13.52
C LEU A 25 -3.46 6.81 12.56
N ILE A 26 -2.42 5.99 12.62
CA ILE A 26 -2.30 4.77 11.79
C ILE A 26 -3.48 3.83 12.04
N VAL A 27 -3.82 3.56 13.29
CA VAL A 27 -4.94 2.67 13.64
C VAL A 27 -6.27 3.22 13.12
N VAL A 28 -6.52 4.52 13.28
CA VAL A 28 -7.75 5.16 12.78
C VAL A 28 -7.79 5.13 11.26
N THR A 29 -6.71 5.51 10.58
CA THR A 29 -6.66 5.54 9.11
C THR A 29 -6.83 4.14 8.53
N VAL A 30 -5.98 3.19 8.94
CA VAL A 30 -6.03 1.81 8.44
C VAL A 30 -7.35 1.13 8.83
N GLY A 31 -7.82 1.33 10.07
CA GLY A 31 -9.11 0.81 10.52
C GLY A 31 -10.30 1.37 9.73
N SER A 32 -10.28 2.66 9.36
CA SER A 32 -11.36 3.26 8.56
C SER A 32 -11.48 2.63 7.17
N THR A 33 -10.37 2.13 6.59
CA THR A 33 -10.39 1.43 5.29
C THR A 33 -11.14 0.10 5.31
N LEU A 34 -11.46 -0.43 6.50
CA LEU A 34 -12.27 -1.63 6.67
C LEU A 34 -13.77 -1.31 6.60
N LEU A 35 -14.18 -0.07 6.89
CA LEU A 35 -15.59 0.31 6.99
C LEU A 35 -16.42 -0.04 5.74
N PRO A 36 -15.95 0.23 4.51
CA PRO A 36 -16.71 -0.13 3.31
C PRO A 36 -16.88 -1.65 3.16
N TYR A 37 -15.86 -2.42 3.52
CA TYR A 37 -15.89 -3.89 3.43
C TYR A 37 -16.82 -4.49 4.48
N THR A 38 -16.75 -4.00 5.71
CA THR A 38 -17.65 -4.45 6.78
C THR A 38 -19.09 -4.06 6.49
N TYR A 39 -19.32 -2.85 5.96
CA TYR A 39 -20.65 -2.42 5.56
C TYR A 39 -21.24 -3.36 4.50
N LEU A 40 -20.50 -3.66 3.43
CA LEU A 40 -20.97 -4.57 2.38
C LEU A 40 -21.22 -5.99 2.92
N ALA A 41 -20.36 -6.49 3.82
CA ALA A 41 -20.53 -7.79 4.43
C ALA A 41 -21.81 -7.90 5.29
N VAL A 42 -22.21 -6.82 5.99
CA VAL A 42 -23.43 -6.83 6.83
C VAL A 42 -24.70 -6.47 6.06
N THR A 43 -24.58 -5.74 4.93
CA THR A 43 -25.72 -5.37 4.08
C THR A 43 -25.87 -6.25 2.85
N THR A 44 -25.26 -7.44 2.84
CA THR A 44 -25.39 -8.38 1.72
C THR A 44 -26.84 -8.83 1.61
N PRO A 45 -27.49 -8.73 0.43
CA PRO A 45 -28.87 -9.18 0.24
C PRO A 45 -29.06 -10.67 0.57
N GLU A 46 -30.26 -11.03 1.04
CA GLU A 46 -30.59 -12.44 1.27
C GLU A 46 -30.47 -13.25 -0.03
N GLY A 47 -29.80 -14.40 0.05
CA GLY A 47 -29.53 -15.26 -1.11
C GLY A 47 -28.26 -14.93 -1.89
N GLU A 48 -27.56 -13.82 -1.55
CA GLU A 48 -26.27 -13.47 -2.15
C GLU A 48 -25.10 -13.74 -1.19
N VAL A 49 -23.90 -13.86 -1.75
CA VAL A 49 -22.65 -14.06 -0.99
C VAL A 49 -21.68 -12.93 -1.28
N TYR A 50 -21.24 -12.25 -0.22
CA TYR A 50 -20.21 -11.24 -0.34
C TYR A 50 -18.83 -11.86 -0.59
N THR A 51 -18.19 -11.45 -1.68
CA THR A 51 -16.89 -11.99 -2.11
C THR A 51 -15.69 -11.36 -1.39
N GLY A 52 -15.92 -10.44 -0.46
CA GLY A 52 -14.85 -9.77 0.30
C GLY A 52 -14.16 -8.62 -0.44
N ILE A 53 -14.72 -8.17 -1.57
CA ILE A 53 -14.18 -7.10 -2.43
C ILE A 53 -15.12 -5.90 -2.49
N THR A 54 -14.57 -4.69 -2.61
CA THR A 54 -15.34 -3.46 -2.80
C THR A 54 -15.09 -2.85 -4.18
N ARG A 55 -16.01 -1.96 -4.62
CA ARG A 55 -15.81 -1.11 -5.79
C ARG A 55 -14.60 -0.18 -5.56
N PRO A 56 -13.88 0.22 -6.63
CA PRO A 56 -14.35 0.33 -8.01
C PRO A 56 -14.01 -0.84 -8.95
N ASN A 57 -12.95 -1.60 -8.69
CA ASN A 57 -12.36 -2.46 -9.73
C ASN A 57 -12.58 -3.96 -9.48
N VAL A 58 -13.84 -4.37 -9.31
CA VAL A 58 -14.19 -5.77 -8.99
C VAL A 58 -13.61 -6.81 -9.98
N PRO A 59 -13.62 -6.59 -11.32
CA PRO A 59 -13.08 -7.56 -12.27
C PRO A 59 -11.61 -7.91 -12.03
N ASP A 60 -10.77 -6.92 -11.77
CA ASP A 60 -9.32 -7.15 -11.57
C ASP A 60 -9.04 -7.99 -10.32
N HIS A 61 -9.85 -7.85 -9.27
CA HIS A 61 -9.70 -8.65 -8.06
C HIS A 61 -9.89 -10.14 -8.33
N GLN A 62 -10.81 -10.51 -9.22
CA GLN A 62 -11.03 -11.91 -9.58
C GLN A 62 -9.82 -12.50 -10.30
N THR A 63 -9.18 -11.72 -11.18
CA THR A 63 -7.90 -12.09 -11.81
C THR A 63 -6.82 -12.35 -10.77
N TYR A 64 -6.66 -11.45 -9.79
CA TYR A 64 -5.65 -11.57 -8.74
C TYR A 64 -5.87 -12.78 -7.84
N PHE A 65 -7.11 -13.06 -7.47
CA PHE A 65 -7.44 -14.27 -6.73
C PHE A 65 -7.22 -15.54 -7.56
N ALA A 66 -7.56 -15.53 -8.84
CA ALA A 66 -7.30 -16.66 -9.73
C ALA A 66 -5.79 -16.99 -9.80
N TRP A 67 -4.92 -15.98 -9.89
CA TRP A 67 -3.48 -16.19 -9.86
C TRP A 67 -2.98 -16.71 -8.51
N ALA A 68 -3.40 -16.09 -7.41
CA ALA A 68 -2.97 -16.53 -6.08
C ALA A 68 -3.47 -17.94 -5.72
N ASN A 69 -4.68 -18.30 -6.16
CA ASN A 69 -5.22 -19.65 -5.97
C ASN A 69 -4.46 -20.68 -6.81
N GLN A 70 -4.08 -20.36 -8.06
CA GLN A 70 -3.20 -21.25 -8.84
C GLN A 70 -1.84 -21.47 -8.15
N VAL A 71 -1.25 -20.42 -7.56
CA VAL A 71 -0.02 -20.54 -6.75
C VAL A 71 -0.24 -21.37 -5.50
N ARG A 72 -1.38 -21.18 -4.82
CA ARG A 72 -1.80 -22.00 -3.67
C ARG A 72 -1.87 -23.49 -4.04
N ASP A 73 -2.40 -23.79 -5.21
CA ASP A 73 -2.51 -25.15 -5.76
C ASP A 73 -1.17 -25.71 -6.28
N GLY A 74 -0.12 -24.89 -6.23
CA GLY A 74 1.26 -25.28 -6.47
C GLY A 74 1.82 -24.95 -7.84
N LYS A 75 1.14 -24.10 -8.61
CA LYS A 75 1.63 -23.58 -9.88
C LYS A 75 2.34 -22.24 -9.66
N LEU A 76 3.66 -22.20 -9.78
CA LEU A 76 4.40 -20.93 -9.68
C LEU A 76 4.14 -20.03 -10.89
N LEU A 77 4.05 -20.61 -12.09
CA LEU A 77 3.63 -19.94 -13.32
C LEU A 77 2.14 -20.20 -13.52
N VAL A 78 1.36 -19.13 -13.72
CA VAL A 78 -0.10 -19.15 -13.76
C VAL A 78 -0.61 -18.82 -15.16
N HIS A 79 -1.83 -19.23 -15.47
CA HIS A 79 -2.54 -18.78 -16.66
C HIS A 79 -3.52 -17.66 -16.30
N ASN A 80 -3.76 -16.74 -17.23
CA ASN A 80 -4.81 -15.75 -17.08
C ASN A 80 -6.13 -16.41 -17.49
N LEU A 81 -6.92 -16.84 -16.50
CA LEU A 81 -8.20 -17.51 -16.75
C LEU A 81 -9.25 -16.58 -17.38
N ASN A 82 -8.99 -15.28 -17.44
CA ASN A 82 -9.84 -14.28 -18.08
C ASN A 82 -9.41 -13.97 -19.53
N ALA A 83 -8.31 -14.57 -20.02
CA ALA A 83 -7.89 -14.44 -21.40
C ALA A 83 -8.66 -15.43 -22.29
N ILE A 84 -9.14 -14.97 -23.44
CA ILE A 84 -9.83 -15.81 -24.44
C ILE A 84 -8.80 -16.57 -25.30
N GLU A 85 -7.66 -15.94 -25.56
CA GLU A 85 -6.59 -16.48 -26.39
C GLU A 85 -5.66 -17.37 -25.56
N ASP A 86 -5.24 -18.49 -26.16
CA ASP A 86 -4.22 -19.34 -25.57
C ASP A 86 -2.88 -18.59 -25.49
N HIS A 87 -2.24 -18.68 -24.34
CA HIS A 87 -0.98 -18.02 -24.09
C HIS A 87 -0.10 -18.86 -23.16
N PRO A 88 1.24 -18.74 -23.23
CA PRO A 88 2.12 -19.44 -22.32
C PRO A 88 1.90 -18.99 -20.86
N PRO A 89 2.19 -19.85 -19.87
CA PRO A 89 2.04 -19.49 -18.47
C PRO A 89 2.99 -18.33 -18.10
N MET A 90 2.51 -17.43 -17.25
CA MET A 90 3.23 -16.23 -16.83
C MET A 90 3.52 -16.24 -15.33
N LEU A 91 4.58 -15.55 -14.93
CA LEU A 91 4.81 -15.29 -13.51
C LEU A 91 3.92 -14.11 -13.10
N PRO A 92 2.98 -14.29 -12.14
CA PRO A 92 2.16 -13.18 -11.69
C PRO A 92 2.98 -12.23 -10.82
N ASN A 93 2.41 -11.06 -10.54
CA ASN A 93 3.01 -10.08 -9.63
C ASN A 93 3.41 -10.76 -8.30
N ILE A 94 4.58 -10.39 -7.76
CA ILE A 94 5.16 -10.99 -6.55
C ILE A 94 4.22 -10.95 -5.34
N SER A 95 3.35 -9.94 -5.26
CA SER A 95 2.32 -9.86 -4.22
C SER A 95 1.37 -11.06 -4.24
N TRP A 96 0.95 -11.51 -5.42
CA TRP A 96 0.06 -12.65 -5.59
C TRP A 96 0.78 -13.99 -5.41
N VAL A 97 2.06 -14.06 -5.80
CA VAL A 97 2.90 -15.23 -5.49
C VAL A 97 3.06 -15.39 -3.98
N LEU A 98 3.42 -14.32 -3.28
CA LEU A 98 3.56 -14.33 -1.81
C LEU A 98 2.24 -14.70 -1.13
N MET A 99 1.12 -14.14 -1.60
CA MET A 99 -0.20 -14.48 -1.08
C MET A 99 -0.54 -15.96 -1.27
N GLY A 100 -0.33 -16.50 -2.48
CA GLY A 100 -0.63 -17.89 -2.81
C GLY A 100 0.25 -18.90 -2.05
N LEU A 101 1.56 -18.62 -1.95
CA LEU A 101 2.48 -19.45 -1.15
C LEU A 101 2.10 -19.43 0.33
N THR A 102 1.75 -18.25 0.87
CA THR A 102 1.28 -18.13 2.25
C THR A 102 -0.02 -18.90 2.46
N ALA A 103 -0.97 -18.80 1.53
CA ALA A 103 -2.22 -19.55 1.56
C ALA A 103 -1.98 -21.07 1.52
N ARG A 104 -0.98 -21.52 0.75
CA ARG A 104 -0.60 -22.93 0.66
C ARG A 104 -0.06 -23.46 1.98
N VAL A 105 0.83 -22.71 2.64
CA VAL A 105 1.49 -23.14 3.87
C VAL A 105 0.55 -23.04 5.07
N THR A 106 -0.25 -21.98 5.15
CA THR A 106 -1.09 -21.69 6.33
C THR A 106 -2.50 -22.28 6.23
N GLY A 107 -2.97 -22.60 5.02
CA GLY A 107 -4.37 -22.97 4.77
C GLY A 107 -5.37 -21.81 4.86
N ILE A 108 -4.91 -20.58 5.14
CA ILE A 108 -5.78 -19.41 5.27
C ILE A 108 -6.37 -19.06 3.89
N PRO A 109 -7.70 -18.81 3.79
CA PRO A 109 -8.31 -18.38 2.54
C PRO A 109 -7.70 -17.08 1.99
N SER A 110 -7.50 -17.02 0.68
CA SER A 110 -6.84 -15.92 -0.02
C SER A 110 -7.47 -14.55 0.26
N VAL A 111 -8.79 -14.48 0.49
CA VAL A 111 -9.49 -13.23 0.84
C VAL A 111 -9.01 -12.62 2.15
N TYR A 112 -8.74 -13.43 3.17
CA TYR A 112 -8.24 -12.92 4.46
C TYR A 112 -6.79 -12.48 4.35
N LEU A 113 -5.98 -13.21 3.57
CA LEU A 113 -4.60 -12.82 3.29
C LEU A 113 -4.53 -11.53 2.47
N TYR A 114 -5.43 -11.34 1.51
CA TYR A 114 -5.58 -10.10 0.76
C TYR A 114 -5.78 -8.91 1.71
N HIS A 115 -6.73 -9.02 2.65
CA HIS A 115 -6.97 -7.98 3.64
C HIS A 115 -5.80 -7.79 4.59
N ALA A 116 -5.19 -8.88 5.08
CA ALA A 116 -4.01 -8.80 5.94
C ALA A 116 -2.84 -8.08 5.26
N MET A 117 -2.57 -8.38 3.99
CA MET A 117 -1.53 -7.71 3.19
C MET A 117 -1.85 -6.24 3.02
N ARG A 118 -3.11 -5.89 2.72
CA ARG A 118 -3.55 -4.50 2.58
C ARG A 118 -3.31 -3.70 3.86
N LEU A 119 -3.71 -4.22 5.02
CA LEU A 119 -3.50 -3.55 6.30
C LEU A 119 -2.01 -3.47 6.66
N LEU A 120 -1.26 -4.56 6.49
CA LEU A 120 0.16 -4.63 6.81
C LEU A 120 0.97 -3.63 5.98
N PHE A 121 0.79 -3.62 4.66
CA PHE A 121 1.51 -2.72 3.78
C PHE A 121 1.11 -1.26 4.02
N SER A 122 -0.15 -1.00 4.39
CA SER A 122 -0.59 0.36 4.76
C SER A 122 0.13 0.88 6.01
N ILE A 123 0.28 0.03 7.02
CA ILE A 123 1.04 0.37 8.24
C ILE A 123 2.50 0.63 7.89
N ILE A 124 3.13 -0.26 7.12
CA ILE A 124 4.53 -0.10 6.70
C ILE A 124 4.71 1.22 5.92
N TYR A 125 3.82 1.49 4.96
CA TYR A 125 3.83 2.72 4.18
C TYR A 125 3.77 3.97 5.08
N LEU A 126 2.80 4.05 5.99
CA LEU A 126 2.65 5.21 6.88
C LEU A 126 3.86 5.41 7.81
N LEU A 127 4.48 4.32 8.28
CA LEU A 127 5.71 4.40 9.06
C LEU A 127 6.89 4.93 8.24
N LEU A 128 7.01 4.52 6.97
CA LEU A 128 8.04 5.02 6.07
C LEU A 128 7.83 6.49 5.73
N VAL A 129 6.59 6.93 5.47
CA VAL A 129 6.28 8.34 5.22
C VAL A 129 6.58 9.19 6.46
N TYR A 130 6.27 8.70 7.66
CA TYR A 130 6.66 9.36 8.90
C TYR A 130 8.19 9.49 9.02
N ALA A 131 8.94 8.43 8.69
CA ALA A 131 10.40 8.47 8.69
C ALA A 131 10.95 9.50 7.68
N ILE A 132 10.36 9.59 6.48
CA ILE A 132 10.68 10.62 5.48
C ILE A 132 10.40 12.02 6.03
N ALA A 133 9.21 12.25 6.59
CA ALA A 133 8.82 13.56 7.13
C ALA A 133 9.80 14.01 8.24
N ARG A 134 10.25 13.08 9.10
CA ARG A 134 11.29 13.36 10.12
C ARG A 134 12.66 13.70 9.54
N GLN A 135 12.98 13.24 8.32
CA GLN A 135 14.19 13.69 7.64
C GLN A 135 14.08 15.15 7.20
N ILE A 136 12.87 15.63 6.89
CA ILE A 136 12.63 17.01 6.42
C ILE A 136 12.56 17.99 7.59
N SER A 137 11.76 17.69 8.63
CA SER A 137 11.59 18.54 9.80
C SER A 137 11.38 17.72 11.07
N ARG A 138 11.81 18.26 12.21
CA ARG A 138 11.57 17.69 13.55
C ARG A 138 10.47 18.40 14.33
N ASP A 139 9.87 19.44 13.74
CA ASP A 139 8.74 20.13 14.33
C ASP A 139 7.52 19.20 14.41
N ASP A 140 6.98 19.02 15.61
CA ASP A 140 5.88 18.08 15.87
C ASP A 140 4.58 18.54 15.20
N ALA A 141 4.36 19.86 15.06
CA ALA A 141 3.21 20.39 14.32
C ALA A 141 3.30 20.05 12.82
N PHE A 142 4.46 20.28 12.20
CA PHE A 142 4.73 19.86 10.82
C PHE A 142 4.47 18.36 10.62
N LEU A 143 5.01 17.50 11.50
CA LEU A 143 4.85 16.05 11.38
C LEU A 143 3.38 15.63 11.47
N LYS A 144 2.62 16.21 12.41
CA LYS A 144 1.19 15.93 12.57
C LYS A 144 0.40 16.35 11.32
N ILE A 145 0.62 17.56 10.83
CA ILE A 145 -0.08 18.10 9.65
C ILE A 145 0.25 17.26 8.42
N ALA A 146 1.54 16.99 8.18
CA ALA A 146 1.99 16.17 7.04
C ALA A 146 1.35 14.78 7.08
N MET A 147 1.36 14.11 8.24
CA MET A 147 0.77 12.77 8.38
C MET A 147 -0.75 12.80 8.22
N VAL A 148 -1.45 13.82 8.74
CA VAL A 148 -2.90 13.96 8.54
C VAL A 148 -3.24 14.17 7.06
N ILE A 149 -2.46 15.00 6.34
CA ILE A 149 -2.64 15.20 4.90
C ILE A 149 -2.38 13.91 4.13
N VAL A 150 -1.34 13.15 4.47
CA VAL A 150 -1.06 11.85 3.83
C VAL A 150 -2.20 10.86 4.08
N CYS A 151 -2.77 10.85 5.29
CA CYS A 151 -3.83 9.92 5.66
C CYS A 151 -5.20 10.30 5.09
N PHE A 152 -5.53 11.59 5.04
CA PHE A 152 -6.91 12.06 4.79
C PHE A 152 -7.01 13.26 3.84
N GLY A 153 -5.89 13.84 3.42
CA GLY A 153 -5.89 15.03 2.57
C GLY A 153 -6.58 14.79 1.24
N THR A 154 -6.48 13.57 0.70
CA THR A 154 -7.10 13.17 -0.57
C THR A 154 -7.44 11.68 -0.58
N GLY A 155 -8.35 11.27 -1.48
CA GLY A 155 -8.77 9.86 -1.62
C GLY A 155 -9.90 9.41 -0.68
N VAL A 156 -10.44 10.31 0.15
CA VAL A 156 -11.63 10.07 0.99
C VAL A 156 -12.95 10.33 0.26
N GLY A 157 -12.94 10.83 -0.97
CA GLY A 157 -14.16 11.16 -1.71
C GLY A 157 -14.99 9.93 -2.12
N PHE A 158 -14.45 8.71 -1.93
CA PHE A 158 -15.28 7.50 -1.89
C PHE A 158 -16.48 7.62 -0.94
N TYR A 159 -16.31 8.28 0.21
CA TYR A 159 -17.41 8.45 1.18
C TYR A 159 -18.51 9.38 0.68
N VAL A 160 -18.25 10.23 -0.31
CA VAL A 160 -19.29 11.05 -0.97
C VAL A 160 -20.34 10.16 -1.64
N LEU A 161 -19.96 8.95 -2.07
CA LEU A 161 -20.89 7.97 -2.64
C LEU A 161 -22.01 7.52 -1.69
N LEU A 162 -21.85 7.75 -0.38
CA LEU A 162 -22.91 7.51 0.60
C LEU A 162 -24.08 8.50 0.42
N PHE A 163 -23.80 9.70 -0.09
CA PHE A 163 -24.80 10.77 -0.27
C PHE A 163 -25.17 10.95 -1.74
N ASP A 164 -24.20 10.83 -2.65
CA ASP A 164 -24.41 10.96 -4.09
C ASP A 164 -23.75 9.82 -4.86
N ARG A 165 -24.57 8.85 -5.26
CA ARG A 165 -24.14 7.69 -6.06
C ARG A 165 -23.83 8.03 -7.51
N SER A 166 -24.18 9.23 -7.99
CA SER A 166 -23.87 9.69 -9.35
C SER A 166 -22.47 10.29 -9.45
N PHE A 167 -21.92 10.77 -8.33
CA PHE A 167 -20.57 11.29 -8.26
C PHE A 167 -19.54 10.24 -8.74
N ARG A 168 -18.59 10.68 -9.55
CA ARG A 168 -17.49 9.86 -10.10
C ARG A 168 -16.15 10.49 -9.73
N PRO A 169 -15.75 10.38 -8.45
CA PRO A 169 -14.44 10.84 -8.03
C PRO A 169 -13.33 10.19 -8.85
N ALA A 170 -12.28 10.93 -9.16
CA ALA A 170 -11.12 10.41 -9.90
C ALA A 170 -10.46 9.25 -9.16
N GLU A 171 -10.48 9.26 -7.82
CA GLU A 171 -9.94 8.20 -6.97
C GLU A 171 -10.63 6.83 -7.11
N LEU A 172 -11.82 6.78 -7.72
CA LEU A 172 -12.47 5.51 -8.08
C LEU A 172 -11.92 4.90 -9.36
N TRP A 173 -11.22 5.67 -10.18
CA TRP A 173 -10.73 5.20 -11.47
C TRP A 173 -9.21 5.10 -11.48
N ILE A 174 -8.55 5.91 -10.65
CA ILE A 174 -7.10 5.95 -10.50
C ILE A 174 -6.77 5.93 -9.00
N PRO A 175 -6.94 4.78 -8.32
CA PRO A 175 -6.70 4.65 -6.89
C PRO A 175 -5.26 5.00 -6.47
N GLU A 176 -4.30 4.93 -7.40
CA GLU A 176 -2.89 5.28 -7.20
C GLU A 176 -2.65 6.77 -7.00
N MET A 177 -3.60 7.64 -7.39
CA MET A 177 -3.44 9.08 -7.19
C MET A 177 -3.32 9.45 -5.71
N TRP A 178 -3.93 8.67 -4.82
CA TRP A 178 -4.08 9.04 -3.42
C TRP A 178 -3.82 7.87 -2.47
N ALA A 179 -3.06 8.17 -1.40
CA ALA A 179 -2.68 7.18 -0.41
C ALA A 179 -3.89 6.45 0.22
N TYR A 180 -4.94 7.19 0.59
CA TYR A 180 -6.12 6.58 1.20
C TYR A 180 -6.83 5.58 0.27
N SER A 181 -7.03 5.95 -1.00
CA SER A 181 -7.68 5.07 -1.99
C SER A 181 -6.81 3.84 -2.27
N SER A 182 -5.49 4.00 -2.35
CA SER A 182 -4.55 2.89 -2.47
C SER A 182 -4.60 1.94 -1.27
N MET A 183 -4.61 2.47 -0.03
CA MET A 183 -4.75 1.68 1.20
C MET A 183 -6.10 0.95 1.29
N MET A 184 -7.16 1.56 0.76
CA MET A 184 -8.48 0.94 0.71
C MET A 184 -8.60 -0.12 -0.40
N GLY A 185 -7.89 0.08 -1.51
CA GLY A 185 -7.93 -0.76 -2.70
C GLY A 185 -7.02 -1.98 -2.60
N GLN A 186 -6.19 -2.19 -3.62
CA GLN A 186 -5.46 -3.44 -3.80
C GLN A 186 -4.12 -3.43 -3.05
N PRO A 187 -3.72 -4.55 -2.42
CA PRO A 187 -2.49 -4.61 -1.62
C PRO A 187 -1.24 -4.29 -2.44
N HIS A 188 -1.24 -4.61 -3.74
CA HIS A 188 -0.11 -4.31 -4.61
C HIS A 188 0.07 -2.80 -4.87
N PHE A 189 -1.01 -1.99 -4.89
CA PHE A 189 -0.87 -0.52 -4.96
C PHE A 189 -0.18 0.03 -3.72
N VAL A 190 -0.57 -0.42 -2.54
CA VAL A 190 0.09 -0.01 -1.30
C VAL A 190 1.53 -0.49 -1.26
N LEU A 191 1.80 -1.69 -1.77
CA LEU A 191 3.16 -2.22 -1.88
C LEU A 191 4.02 -1.38 -2.84
N ALA A 192 3.45 -0.83 -3.92
CA ALA A 192 4.13 0.13 -4.77
C ALA A 192 4.44 1.44 -4.03
N LEU A 193 3.52 1.95 -3.21
CA LEU A 193 3.76 3.11 -2.34
C LEU A 193 4.85 2.82 -1.28
N VAL A 194 4.91 1.61 -0.74
CA VAL A 194 6.02 1.16 0.12
C VAL A 194 7.33 1.22 -0.65
N GLY A 195 7.38 0.68 -1.87
CA GLY A 195 8.55 0.75 -2.75
C GLY A 195 9.00 2.19 -2.99
N MET A 196 8.06 3.08 -3.32
CA MET A 196 8.34 4.51 -3.51
C MET A 196 8.90 5.16 -2.25
N ALA A 197 8.28 4.91 -1.09
CA ALA A 197 8.74 5.47 0.17
C ALA A 197 10.13 4.94 0.55
N LEU A 198 10.43 3.66 0.30
CA LEU A 198 11.77 3.09 0.48
C LEU A 198 12.79 3.76 -0.44
N THR A 199 12.44 3.98 -1.72
CA THR A 199 13.30 4.69 -2.67
C THR A 199 13.63 6.10 -2.21
N VAL A 200 12.60 6.89 -1.89
CA VAL A 200 12.75 8.27 -1.42
C VAL A 200 13.54 8.32 -0.12
N LEU A 201 13.22 7.46 0.85
CA LEU A 201 13.92 7.40 2.14
C LEU A 201 15.40 7.02 1.96
N GLY A 202 15.68 6.03 1.09
CA GLY A 202 17.04 5.60 0.77
C GLY A 202 17.86 6.72 0.14
N VAL A 203 17.28 7.47 -0.80
CA VAL A 203 17.92 8.66 -1.41
C VAL A 203 18.16 9.74 -0.36
N LEU A 204 17.16 10.10 0.45
CA LEU A 204 17.31 11.15 1.48
C LEU A 204 18.37 10.80 2.52
N VAL A 205 18.42 9.54 2.96
CA VAL A 205 19.47 9.06 3.88
C VAL A 205 20.82 9.07 3.16
N GLY A 206 20.88 8.61 1.90
CA GLY A 206 22.09 8.56 1.07
C GLY A 206 22.72 9.92 0.83
N LEU A 207 21.90 10.97 0.66
CA LEU A 207 22.35 12.37 0.53
C LEU A 207 23.05 12.89 1.79
N ARG A 208 22.74 12.34 2.97
CA ARG A 208 23.33 12.75 4.25
C ARG A 208 24.47 11.84 4.69
N ARG A 209 24.39 10.56 4.33
CA ARG A 209 25.36 9.51 4.65
C ARG A 209 25.48 8.56 3.48
N THR A 210 26.63 8.59 2.81
CA THR A 210 26.97 7.59 1.82
C THR A 210 27.22 6.25 2.52
N GLY A 211 26.55 5.20 2.05
CA GLY A 211 26.67 3.88 2.64
C GLY A 211 25.79 2.86 1.93
N TRP A 212 26.25 1.60 1.93
CA TRP A 212 25.58 0.49 1.25
C TRP A 212 24.14 0.27 1.73
N SER A 213 23.81 0.60 2.99
CA SER A 213 22.45 0.48 3.52
C SER A 213 21.46 1.43 2.85
N ALA A 214 21.85 2.69 2.65
CA ALA A 214 21.01 3.70 1.99
C ALA A 214 20.81 3.37 0.51
N THR A 215 21.89 2.99 -0.18
CA THR A 215 21.84 2.56 -1.58
C THR A 215 21.01 1.28 -1.75
N SER A 216 21.15 0.30 -0.86
CA SER A 216 20.36 -0.94 -0.92
C SER A 216 18.88 -0.69 -0.65
N LEU A 217 18.55 0.23 0.27
CA LEU A 217 17.17 0.63 0.54
C LEU A 217 16.55 1.28 -0.71
N ALA A 218 17.29 2.21 -1.33
CA ALA A 218 16.82 2.89 -2.53
C ALA A 218 16.63 1.92 -3.71
N PHE A 219 17.62 1.07 -3.95
CA PHE A 219 17.58 0.06 -5.00
C PHE A 219 16.45 -0.96 -4.77
N GLY A 220 16.32 -1.48 -3.55
CA GLY A 220 15.27 -2.44 -3.20
C GLY A 220 13.87 -1.85 -3.37
N GLY A 221 13.68 -0.58 -2.97
CA GLY A 221 12.44 0.15 -3.23
C GLY A 221 12.10 0.24 -4.72
N SER A 222 13.08 0.61 -5.54
CA SER A 222 12.88 0.76 -7.00
C SER A 222 12.59 -0.59 -7.66
N VAL A 223 13.30 -1.66 -7.30
CA VAL A 223 13.04 -3.02 -7.81
C VAL A 223 11.62 -3.46 -7.44
N LEU A 224 11.20 -3.22 -6.19
CA LEU A 224 9.84 -3.53 -5.74
C LEU A 224 8.80 -2.78 -6.57
N MET A 225 9.00 -1.48 -6.81
CA MET A 225 8.10 -0.70 -7.67
C MET A 225 8.05 -1.24 -9.10
N THR A 226 9.19 -1.55 -9.71
CA THR A 226 9.24 -2.06 -11.09
C THR A 226 8.47 -3.37 -11.24
N HIS A 227 8.54 -4.26 -10.24
CA HIS A 227 7.80 -5.52 -10.29
C HIS A 227 6.31 -5.37 -9.98
N VAL A 228 5.96 -4.41 -9.11
CA VAL A 228 4.61 -4.32 -8.57
C VAL A 228 3.72 -3.37 -9.37
N HIS A 229 4.29 -2.25 -9.83
CA HIS A 229 3.60 -1.22 -10.60
C HIS A 229 4.60 -0.49 -11.52
N PRO A 230 4.93 -1.08 -12.69
CA PRO A 230 6.01 -0.62 -13.57
C PRO A 230 5.89 0.85 -13.99
N PHE A 231 4.67 1.35 -14.19
CA PHE A 231 4.42 2.73 -14.57
C PHE A 231 4.83 3.72 -13.48
N THR A 232 4.69 3.34 -12.21
CA THR A 232 5.12 4.18 -11.08
C THR A 232 6.65 4.25 -10.99
N ALA A 233 7.37 3.20 -11.41
CA ALA A 233 8.83 3.22 -11.43
C ALA A 233 9.38 4.28 -12.41
N PHE A 234 8.70 4.51 -13.55
CA PHE A 234 9.11 5.53 -14.52
C PHE A 234 8.99 6.97 -13.98
N VAL A 235 8.13 7.22 -12.98
CA VAL A 235 7.96 8.56 -12.39
C VAL A 235 9.09 8.89 -11.42
N VAL A 236 9.71 7.89 -10.81
CA VAL A 236 10.70 8.05 -9.74
C VAL A 236 12.14 7.96 -10.23
N LEU A 237 12.38 7.28 -11.37
CA LEU A 237 13.68 7.14 -12.04
C LEU A 237 13.95 8.32 -12.99
#